data_AF-A0A2W5NS54-F1
#
_entry.id   AF-A0A2W5NS54-F1
#
_cell.length_a   1.000
_cell.length_b   1.000
_cell.length_c   1.000
_cell.angle_alpha   90.00
_cell.angle_beta   90.00
_cell.angle_gamma   90.00
#
_symmetry.space_group_name_H-M   'P 1'
#
loop_
_entity.id
_entity.type
_entity.pdbx_description
1 polymer ?
#
loop_
_entity_poly.entity_id
_entity_poly.type
_entity_poly.pdbx_seq_one_letter_code
_entity_poly.pdbx_strand_id
1 'polypeptide(L)' 'LDKTWRVGDEFIVEWRALTVALLDELAPLVRKNLQRDEADMPLACVLEGGTWAAGRALAQRLRGGTPPLKIESDGTVF' A
#
# COMPACT_ATOMS: atom_id res chain seq x y z
N LEU A 1 6.30 21.31 -1.60
CA LEU A 1 5.85 19.92 -1.84
C LEU A 1 5.85 19.57 -3.34
N ASP A 2 6.66 20.23 -4.18
CA ASP A 2 6.68 20.03 -5.64
C ASP A 2 7.81 19.15 -6.15
N LYS A 3 8.45 18.37 -5.28
CA LYS A 3 9.48 17.43 -5.70
C LYS A 3 8.81 16.20 -6.33
N THR A 4 9.18 15.91 -7.58
CA THR A 4 8.92 14.62 -8.23
C THR A 4 10.11 13.71 -7.93
N TRP A 5 9.83 12.49 -7.47
CA TRP A 5 10.83 11.47 -7.16
C TRP A 5 10.89 10.42 -8.25
N ARG A 6 12.07 9.83 -8.44
CA ARG A 6 12.21 8.63 -9.28
C ARG A 6 11.94 7.39 -8.45
N VAL A 7 11.49 6.32 -9.11
CA VAL A 7 11.18 5.04 -8.47
C VAL A 7 12.39 4.48 -7.69
N GLY A 8 13.60 4.66 -8.22
CA GLY A 8 14.84 4.20 -7.60
C GLY A 8 15.45 5.17 -6.58
N ASP A 9 14.84 6.32 -6.30
CA ASP A 9 15.32 7.20 -5.26
C ASP A 9 15.18 6.50 -3.89
N GLU A 10 16.23 6.54 -3.07
CA GLU A 10 16.27 5.87 -1.75
C GLU A 10 15.03 6.15 -0.91
N PHE A 11 14.58 7.41 -0.86
CA PHE A 11 13.35 7.79 -0.16
C PHE A 11 12.11 7.01 -0.62
N ILE A 12 11.95 6.79 -1.94
CA ILE A 12 10.82 6.03 -2.49
C ILE A 12 10.96 4.53 -2.19
N VAL A 13 12.17 4.00 -2.27
CA VAL A 13 12.44 2.59 -1.95
C VAL A 13 12.14 2.31 -0.49
N GLU A 14 12.68 3.10 0.44
CA GLU A 14 12.46 2.96 1.89
C GLU A 14 10.99 3.14 2.26
N TRP A 15 10.31 4.13 1.68
CA TRP A 15 8.89 4.36 1.92
C TRP A 15 8.02 3.17 1.47
N ARG A 16 8.34 2.56 0.33
CA ARG A 16 7.64 1.36 -0.16
C ARG A 16 7.97 0.12 0.67
N ALA A 17 9.24 -0.06 1.04
CA ALA A 17 9.68 -1.15 1.91
C ALA A 17 8.94 -1.13 3.26
N LEU A 18 8.72 0.07 3.82
CA LEU A 18 7.94 0.23 5.04
C LEU A 18 6.52 -0.31 4.92
N THR A 19 5.88 -0.17 3.75
CA THR A 19 4.54 -0.72 3.52
C THR A 19 4.54 -2.24 3.63
N VAL A 20 5.55 -2.91 3.07
CA VAL A 20 5.70 -4.37 3.16
C VAL A 20 5.91 -4.80 4.60
N ALA A 21 6.85 -4.17 5.31
CA ALA A 21 7.13 -4.49 6.71
C ALA A 21 5.91 -4.28 7.62
N LEU A 22 5.12 -3.23 7.39
CA LEU A 22 3.91 -2.97 8.17
C LEU A 22 2.76 -3.95 7.85
N LEU A 23 2.73 -4.55 6.66
CA LEU A 23 1.69 -5.51 6.30
C LEU A 23 1.83 -6.84 7.04
N ASP A 24 3.05 -7.27 7.32
CA ASP A 24 3.30 -8.48 8.12
C ASP A 24 2.71 -8.35 9.53
N GLU A 25 2.83 -7.16 10.13
CA GLU A 25 2.23 -6.84 11.43
C GLU A 25 0.71 -6.60 11.35
N LEU A 26 0.22 -6.04 10.24
CA LEU A 26 -1.19 -5.71 10.07
C LEU A 26 -2.06 -6.94 9.74
N ALA A 27 -1.53 -7.90 8.97
CA ALA A 27 -2.24 -9.10 8.55
C ALA A 27 -2.88 -9.89 9.71
N PRO A 28 -2.17 -10.23 10.82
CA PRO A 28 -2.78 -10.93 11.94
C PRO A 28 -3.87 -10.09 12.63
N LEU A 29 -3.73 -8.76 12.66
CA LEU A 29 -4.76 -7.87 13.22
C LEU A 29 -6.01 -7.85 12.36
N VAL A 30 -5.88 -7.78 11.04
CA VAL A 30 -7.03 -7.84 10.10
C VAL A 30 -7.75 -9.18 10.24
N ARG A 31 -7.01 -10.29 10.21
CA ARG A 31 -7.55 -11.65 10.39
C ARG A 31 -8.33 -11.78 11.69
N LYS A 32 -7.76 -11.30 12.80
CA LYS A 32 -8.44 -11.28 14.10
C LYS A 32 -9.75 -10.50 14.07
N ASN A 33 -9.75 -9.30 13.49
CA ASN A 33 -10.94 -8.46 13.41
C ASN A 33 -12.03 -9.08 12.52
N LEU A 34 -11.65 -9.81 11.48
CA LEU A 34 -12.57 -10.43 10.54
C LEU A 34 -12.89 -11.90 10.87
N GLN A 35 -12.36 -12.42 11.98
CA GLN A 35 -12.52 -13.82 12.42
C GLN A 35 -12.12 -14.82 11.33
N ARG A 36 -10.97 -14.58 10.70
CA ARG A 36 -10.35 -15.44 9.68
C ARG A 36 -9.01 -15.96 10.13
N ASP A 37 -8.59 -17.08 9.57
CA ASP A 37 -7.23 -17.59 9.71
C ASP A 37 -6.36 -17.25 8.49
N GLU A 38 -5.11 -17.72 8.53
CA GLU A 38 -4.15 -17.50 7.45
C GLU A 38 -4.47 -18.27 6.16
N ALA A 39 -5.09 -19.44 6.25
CA ALA A 39 -5.43 -20.24 5.09
C ALA A 39 -6.58 -19.60 4.30
N ASP A 40 -7.59 -19.09 5.01
CA ASP A 40 -8.73 -18.36 4.44
C ASP A 40 -8.35 -16.98 3.91
N MET A 41 -7.38 -16.33 4.57
CA MET A 41 -6.97 -14.96 4.25
C MET A 41 -5.43 -14.85 4.24
N PRO A 42 -4.77 -15.35 3.18
CA PRO A 42 -3.33 -15.22 3.03
C PRO A 42 -2.93 -13.74 2.90
N LEU A 43 -1.64 -13.45 3.12
CA LEU A 43 -1.11 -12.07 3.05
C LEU A 43 -1.46 -11.38 1.72
N ALA A 44 -1.49 -12.12 0.61
CA ALA A 44 -1.91 -11.63 -0.69
C ALA A 44 -3.33 -11.02 -0.70
N CYS A 45 -4.28 -11.58 0.06
CA CYS A 45 -5.61 -11.01 0.20
C CYS A 45 -5.61 -9.68 0.96
N VAL A 46 -4.78 -9.58 2.00
CA VAL A 46 -4.62 -8.34 2.79
C VAL A 46 -3.95 -7.26 1.95
N LEU A 47 -2.93 -7.62 1.16
CA LEU A 47 -2.29 -6.76 0.18
C LEU A 47 -3.32 -6.20 -0.82
N GLU A 48 -4.01 -7.08 -1.55
CA GLU A 48 -4.95 -6.70 -2.60
C GLU A 48 -6.15 -5.89 -2.05
N GLY A 49 -6.78 -6.39 -0.99
CA GLY A 49 -7.92 -5.71 -0.37
C GLY A 49 -7.53 -4.39 0.30
N GLY A 50 -6.36 -4.35 0.94
CA GLY A 50 -5.86 -3.22 1.70
C GLY A 50 -5.21 -2.14 0.85
N THR A 51 -4.07 -2.43 0.22
CA THR A 51 -3.26 -1.41 -0.48
C THR A 51 -3.86 -1.03 -1.84
N TRP A 52 -4.61 -1.92 -2.48
CA TRP A 52 -5.20 -1.67 -3.80
C TRP A 52 -6.65 -1.16 -3.70
N ALA A 53 -7.59 -2.00 -3.26
CA ALA A 53 -9.02 -1.64 -3.24
C ALA A 53 -9.34 -0.56 -2.19
N ALA A 54 -9.04 -0.84 -0.91
CA ALA A 54 -9.26 0.13 0.16
C ALA A 54 -8.35 1.37 0.02
N GLY A 55 -7.09 1.17 -0.40
CA GLY A 55 -6.14 2.24 -0.66
C GLY A 55 -6.64 3.25 -1.69
N ARG A 56 -7.16 2.79 -2.84
CA ARG A 56 -7.78 3.68 -3.85
C ARG A 56 -9.03 4.37 -3.33
N ALA A 57 -9.91 3.65 -2.64
CA ALA A 57 -11.12 4.25 -2.07
C ALA A 57 -10.78 5.38 -1.09
N LEU A 58 -9.75 5.17 -0.25
CA LEU A 58 -9.28 6.16 0.70
C LEU A 58 -8.57 7.33 0.01
N ALA A 59 -7.75 7.07 -1.01
CA ALA A 59 -7.12 8.12 -1.81
C ALA A 59 -8.16 9.00 -2.52
N GLN A 60 -9.23 8.39 -3.07
CA GLN A 60 -10.34 9.13 -3.64
C GLN A 60 -11.01 10.02 -2.60
N ARG A 61 -11.33 9.46 -1.44
CA ARG A 61 -12.02 10.18 -0.35
C ARG A 61 -11.20 11.32 0.24
N LEU A 62 -9.89 11.12 0.43
CA LEU A 62 -9.05 12.06 1.16
C LEU A 62 -8.27 13.04 0.27
N ARG A 63 -7.99 12.66 -0.98
CA ARG A 63 -7.08 13.41 -1.88
C ARG A 63 -7.58 13.47 -3.33
N GLY A 64 -8.87 13.20 -3.57
CA GLY A 64 -9.42 13.20 -4.93
C GLY A 64 -8.76 12.19 -5.87
N GLY A 65 -8.18 11.12 -5.32
CA GLY A 65 -7.56 10.04 -6.07
C GLY A 65 -6.06 10.21 -6.30
N THR A 66 -5.47 11.34 -5.89
CA THR A 66 -4.04 11.59 -6.13
C THR A 66 -3.15 10.81 -5.15
N PRO A 67 -1.97 10.34 -5.60
CA PRO A 67 -0.99 9.74 -4.71
C PRO A 67 -0.48 10.78 -3.69
N PRO A 68 0.01 10.34 -2.53
CA PRO A 68 0.57 11.23 -1.51
C PRO A 68 1.94 11.82 -1.92
N LEU A 69 2.62 11.21 -2.89
CA LEU A 69 3.92 11.62 -3.41
C LEU A 69 3.85 11.66 -4.95
N LYS A 70 4.49 12.66 -5.57
CA LYS A 70 4.67 12.71 -7.02
C LYS A 70 5.85 11.81 -7.39
N ILE A 71 5.59 10.74 -8.12
CA ILE A 71 6.61 9.79 -8.58
C ILE A 71 6.61 9.82 -10.11
N GLU A 72 7.79 9.99 -10.71
CA GLU A 72 8.04 9.78 -12.13
C GLU A 72 7.97 8.27 -12.39
N SER A 73 6.87 7.81 -12.98
CA SER A 73 6.63 6.41 -13.33
C SER A 73 5.93 6.35 -14.68
N ASP A 74 6.36 5.41 -15.51
CA ASP A 74 5.71 5.05 -16.78
C ASP A 74 4.60 4.00 -16.59
N GLY A 75 4.28 3.66 -15.33
CA GLY A 75 3.26 2.68 -14.98
C GLY A 75 3.75 1.23 -15.01
N THR A 76 5.03 0.98 -15.28
CA THR A 76 5.58 -0.39 -15.29
C THR A 76 6.05 -0.87 -13.92
N VAL A 77 6.22 0.04 -12.96
CA VAL A 77 6.67 -0.29 -11.60
C VAL A 77 5.58 -0.05 -10.57
N PHE A 78 5.10 -1.15 -9.98
CA PHE A 78 4.17 -1.18 -8.86
C PHE A 78 4.79 -0.64 -7.58
#